data_AF-A0AAE3SCF1-F1
#
_entry.id   AF-A0AAE3SCF1-F1
#
_cell.length_a   1.000
_cell.length_b   1.000
_cell.length_c   1.000
_cell.angle_alpha   90.00
_cell.angle_beta   90.00
_cell.angle_gamma   90.00
#
_symmetry.space_group_name_H-M   'P 1'
#
loop_
_entity.id
_entity.type
_entity.pdbx_description
1 polymer ?
#
loop_
_entity_poly.entity_id
_entity_poly.type
_entity_poly.pdbx_seq_one_letter_code
_entity_poly.pdbx_strand_id
1 'polypeptide(L)'
;MRFRPSAATLTLKPDWTGPRPPAATPIFVGKCGVDLNPVNPKTDSLRLRAYLWPDQPERLALTDAALALPPARVEKADAIDWLKTRLPHVAGQTHMIYTTI
;
A
#
# COMPACT_ATOMS: atom_id res chain seq x y z
N MET A 1 -18.84 -3.70 -11.66
CA MET A 1 -17.71 -3.43 -12.59
C MET A 1 -16.45 -3.20 -11.76
N ARG A 2 -15.36 -3.91 -12.00
CA ARG A 2 -14.12 -3.83 -11.21
C ARG A 2 -13.16 -2.81 -11.84
N PHE A 3 -12.67 -1.84 -11.08
CA PHE A 3 -11.56 -0.99 -11.50
C PHE A 3 -10.25 -1.71 -11.19
N ARG A 4 -9.65 -2.34 -12.19
CA ARG A 4 -8.34 -2.98 -12.09
C ARG A 4 -7.57 -2.79 -13.39
N PRO A 5 -6.25 -2.65 -13.35
CA PRO A 5 -5.42 -2.90 -14.52
C PRO A 5 -5.65 -4.32 -15.03
N SER A 6 -5.51 -4.54 -16.35
CA SER A 6 -5.66 -5.88 -16.95
C SER A 6 -4.61 -6.88 -16.47
N ALA A 7 -3.45 -6.40 -15.99
CA ALA A 7 -2.30 -7.21 -15.57
C ALA A 7 -1.79 -6.87 -14.16
N ALA A 8 -2.68 -6.76 -13.17
CA ALA A 8 -2.27 -6.52 -11.79
C ALA A 8 -1.69 -7.79 -11.14
N THR A 9 -0.49 -7.70 -10.57
CA THR A 9 0.18 -8.81 -9.84
C THR A 9 -0.62 -9.28 -8.63
N LEU A 10 -1.29 -8.36 -7.94
CA LEU A 10 -2.25 -8.65 -6.88
C LEU A 10 -3.39 -7.64 -6.91
N THR A 11 -4.54 -7.99 -6.34
CA THR A 11 -5.69 -7.10 -6.23
C THR A 11 -6.25 -7.16 -4.83
N LEU A 12 -6.26 -6.01 -4.14
CA LEU A 12 -6.96 -5.87 -2.86
C LEU A 12 -8.46 -5.75 -3.11
N LYS A 13 -9.26 -6.35 -2.23
CA LYS A 13 -10.73 -6.33 -2.29
C LYS A 13 -11.29 -5.88 -0.93
N PRO A 14 -11.01 -4.63 -0.49
CA PRO A 14 -11.61 -4.13 0.73
C PRO A 14 -13.12 -4.03 0.56
N ASP A 15 -13.84 -4.12 1.67
CA ASP A 15 -15.23 -3.71 1.70
C ASP A 15 -15.30 -2.20 1.40
N TRP A 16 -16.14 -1.83 0.44
CA TRP A 16 -16.33 -0.45 0.01
C TRP A 16 -17.72 0.02 0.40
N THR A 17 -17.79 1.12 1.14
CA THR A 17 -19.05 1.78 1.50
C THR A 17 -19.10 3.17 0.85
N GLY A 18 -20.32 3.62 0.53
CA GLY A 18 -20.54 4.90 -0.15
C GLY A 18 -20.55 4.81 -1.68
N PRO A 19 -20.67 5.96 -2.36
CA PRO A 19 -20.80 6.00 -3.81
C PRO A 19 -19.53 5.49 -4.49
N ARG A 20 -19.70 4.94 -5.69
CA ARG A 20 -18.58 4.57 -6.56
C ARG A 20 -17.79 5.84 -6.92
N PRO A 21 -16.45 5.82 -6.92
CA PRO A 21 -15.67 6.94 -7.40
C PRO A 21 -16.01 7.25 -8.87
N PRO A 22 -15.84 8.50 -9.33
CA PRO A 22 -16.03 8.88 -10.73
C PRO A 22 -15.26 7.94 -11.67
N ALA A 23 -15.79 7.74 -12.88
CA ALA A 23 -15.13 6.95 -13.92
C ALA A 23 -13.95 7.73 -14.51
N ALA A 24 -12.89 7.89 -13.71
CA ALA A 24 -11.63 8.53 -14.07
C ALA A 24 -10.48 7.55 -13.84
N THR A 25 -9.46 7.62 -14.69
CA THR A 25 -8.21 6.87 -14.49
C THR A 25 -7.23 7.78 -13.76
N PRO A 26 -6.95 7.54 -12.47
CA PRO A 26 -5.99 8.35 -11.73
C PRO A 26 -4.59 8.17 -12.32
N ILE A 27 -3.82 9.26 -12.37
CA ILE A 27 -2.40 9.22 -12.71
C ILE A 27 -1.62 9.14 -11.39
N PHE A 28 -0.82 8.09 -11.23
CA PHE A 28 0.04 7.93 -10.06
C PHE A 28 1.28 8.82 -10.20
N VAL A 29 1.29 9.94 -9.49
CA VAL A 29 2.43 10.88 -9.47
C VAL A 29 3.54 10.45 -8.51
N GLY A 30 3.23 9.59 -7.53
CA GLY A 30 4.20 9.07 -6.59
C GLY A 30 3.59 8.10 -5.58
N LYS A 31 4.46 7.33 -4.92
CA LYS A 31 4.14 6.50 -3.75
C LYS A 31 5.34 6.42 -2.82
N CYS A 32 5.10 6.48 -1.51
CA CYS A 32 6.10 6.30 -0.48
C CYS A 32 5.42 5.88 0.83
N GLY A 33 6.18 5.29 1.74
CA GLY A 33 5.73 4.94 3.08
C GLY A 33 6.67 5.49 4.14
N VAL A 34 6.19 5.44 5.39
CA VAL A 34 6.96 5.79 6.59
C VAL A 34 6.63 4.78 7.69
N ASP A 35 7.63 4.37 8.45
CA ASP A 35 7.47 3.49 9.61
C ASP A 35 8.60 3.77 10.61
N LEU A 36 8.36 3.59 11.91
CA LEU A 36 9.39 3.79 12.94
C LEU A 36 10.49 2.72 12.86
N ASN A 37 10.15 1.50 12.43
CA ASN A 37 11.03 0.35 12.32
C ASN A 37 10.78 -0.38 10.97
N PRO A 38 11.13 0.24 9.83
CA PRO A 38 10.83 -0.32 8.52
C PRO A 38 11.40 -1.73 8.36
N VAL A 39 10.55 -2.66 7.94
CA VAL A 39 10.95 -4.03 7.57
C VAL A 39 11.48 -4.02 6.14
N ASN A 40 12.59 -4.70 5.86
CA ASN A 40 13.15 -4.81 4.52
C ASN A 40 12.60 -6.06 3.82
N PRO A 41 11.72 -5.94 2.81
CA PRO A 41 11.06 -7.10 2.21
C PRO A 41 12.03 -8.09 1.54
N LYS A 42 13.22 -7.62 1.13
CA LYS A 42 14.23 -8.48 0.49
C LYS A 42 14.94 -9.39 1.49
N THR A 43 15.18 -8.92 2.71
CA THR A 43 15.93 -9.68 3.74
C THR A 43 15.03 -10.28 4.80
N ASP A 44 13.86 -9.68 5.03
CA ASP A 44 12.94 -10.03 6.13
C ASP A 44 11.68 -10.75 5.63
N SER A 45 11.73 -11.39 4.45
CA SER A 45 10.56 -12.05 3.85
C SER A 45 9.97 -13.15 4.75
N LEU A 46 10.80 -13.88 5.49
CA LEU A 46 10.34 -14.88 6.46
C LEU A 46 9.61 -14.21 7.64
N ARG A 47 10.14 -13.08 8.14
CA ARG A 47 9.52 -12.30 9.22
C ARG A 47 8.14 -11.79 8.80
N LEU A 48 8.01 -11.30 7.58
CA LEU A 48 6.72 -10.84 7.04
C LEU A 48 5.67 -11.96 6.98
N ARG A 49 6.08 -13.19 6.64
CA ARG A 49 5.19 -14.37 6.67
C ARG A 49 4.84 -14.80 8.09
N ALA A 50 5.77 -14.67 9.03
CA ALA A 50 5.55 -15.02 10.43
C ALA A 50 4.51 -14.13 11.15
N TYR A 51 4.17 -12.97 10.57
CA TYR A 51 3.09 -12.12 11.06
C TYR A 51 1.68 -12.56 10.61
N LEU A 52 1.59 -13.62 9.81
CA LEU A 52 0.31 -14.14 9.30
C LEU A 52 -0.11 -15.37 10.11
N TRP A 53 -1.40 -15.42 10.43
CA TRP A 53 -1.99 -16.59 11.09
C TRP A 53 -2.22 -17.73 10.08
N PRO A 54 -2.13 -19.01 10.48
CA PRO A 54 -2.30 -20.15 9.59
C PRO A 54 -3.66 -20.22 8.86
N ASP A 55 -4.71 -19.66 9.46
CA ASP A 55 -6.07 -19.60 8.93
C ASP A 55 -6.30 -18.47 7.92
N GLN A 56 -5.24 -17.74 7.51
CA GLN A 56 -5.30 -16.61 6.58
C GLN A 56 -4.60 -16.90 5.24
N PRO A 57 -4.99 -17.95 4.49
CA PRO A 57 -4.31 -18.34 3.26
C PRO A 57 -4.36 -17.27 2.17
N GLU A 58 -5.44 -16.46 2.11
CA GLU A 58 -5.51 -15.32 1.19
C GLU A 58 -4.44 -14.26 1.52
N ARG A 59 -4.23 -13.95 2.81
CA ARG A 59 -3.21 -12.97 3.21
C ARG A 59 -1.81 -13.47 2.90
N LEU A 60 -1.55 -14.77 3.03
CA LEU A 60 -0.27 -15.37 2.63
C LEU A 60 -0.05 -15.21 1.13
N ALA A 61 -1.02 -15.58 0.30
CA ALA A 61 -0.93 -15.43 -1.15
C ALA A 61 -0.73 -13.97 -1.60
N LEU A 62 -1.45 -13.02 -0.98
CA LEU A 62 -1.25 -11.59 -1.23
C LEU A 62 0.13 -11.10 -0.82
N THR A 63 0.66 -11.60 0.31
CA THR A 63 1.99 -11.24 0.81
C THR A 63 3.09 -11.77 -0.10
N ASP A 64 2.99 -13.03 -0.55
CA ASP A 64 3.94 -13.61 -1.51
C ASP A 64 3.92 -12.89 -2.85
N ALA A 65 2.73 -12.57 -3.37
CA ALA A 65 2.59 -11.77 -4.59
C ALA A 65 3.20 -10.36 -4.43
N ALA A 66 3.04 -9.74 -3.26
CA ALA A 66 3.65 -8.44 -2.96
C ALA A 66 5.18 -8.52 -2.85
N LEU A 67 5.71 -9.59 -2.25
CA LEU A 67 7.16 -9.82 -2.13
C LEU A 67 7.85 -10.03 -3.48
N ALA A 68 7.11 -10.46 -4.51
CA ALA A 68 7.61 -10.57 -5.89
C ALA A 68 7.72 -9.20 -6.61
N LEU A 69 7.14 -8.14 -6.06
CA LEU A 69 7.22 -6.79 -6.63
C LEU A 69 8.48 -6.05 -6.14
N PRO A 70 8.99 -5.08 -6.90
CA PRO A 70 10.01 -4.17 -6.40
C PRO A 70 9.54 -3.48 -5.10
N PRO A 71 10.34 -3.52 -4.03
CA PRO A 71 9.92 -2.96 -2.75
C PRO A 71 9.66 -1.47 -2.86
N ALA A 72 8.61 -0.99 -2.19
CA ALA A 72 8.38 0.44 -2.05
C ALA A 72 9.42 1.04 -1.09
N ARG A 73 9.76 2.31 -1.30
CA ARG A 73 10.57 3.08 -0.35
C ARG A 73 9.73 3.37 0.89
N VAL A 74 10.21 2.89 2.05
CA VAL A 74 9.66 3.20 3.37
C VAL A 74 10.75 3.91 4.16
N GLU A 75 10.47 5.14 4.61
CA GLU A 75 11.41 5.95 5.36
C GLU A 75 11.30 5.66 6.86
N LYS A 76 12.45 5.62 7.57
CA LYS A 76 12.48 5.46 9.02
C LYS A 76 12.25 6.80 9.70
N ALA A 77 11.02 7.11 10.07
CA ALA A 77 10.66 8.37 10.70
C ALA A 77 9.33 8.27 11.47
N ASP A 78 9.03 9.29 12.26
CA ASP A 78 7.69 9.50 12.80
C ASP A 78 6.72 9.88 11.66
N ALA A 79 5.53 9.29 11.67
CA ALA A 79 4.56 9.48 10.60
C ALA A 79 3.99 10.92 10.56
N ILE A 80 3.78 11.54 11.71
CA ILE A 80 3.20 12.89 11.80
C ILE A 80 4.20 13.91 11.23
N ASP A 81 5.45 13.85 11.67
CA ASP A 81 6.48 14.77 11.16
C ASP A 81 6.78 14.53 9.69
N TRP A 82 6.81 13.27 9.25
CA TRP A 82 6.99 12.94 7.84
C TRP A 82 5.84 13.47 6.97
N LEU A 83 4.58 13.28 7.39
CA LEU A 83 3.40 13.73 6.63
C LEU A 83 3.35 15.25 6.45
N LYS A 84 3.78 16.05 7.43
CA LYS A 84 3.85 17.52 7.30
C LYS A 84 4.63 17.95 6.05
N THR A 85 5.68 17.21 5.69
CA THR A 85 6.51 17.52 4.51
C THR A 85 5.91 17.02 3.20
N ARG A 86 4.96 16.09 3.25
CA ARG A 86 4.40 15.36 2.10
C ARG A 86 3.01 15.80 1.69
N LEU A 87 2.29 16.51 2.55
CA LEU A 87 0.94 16.98 2.30
C LEU A 87 0.78 18.46 1.90
N PRO A 88 1.78 19.20 1.35
CA PRO A 88 1.47 20.51 0.80
C PRO A 88 0.47 20.35 -0.36
N HIS A 89 -0.44 21.31 -0.48
CA HIS A 89 -1.43 21.30 -1.55
C HIS A 89 -0.76 21.41 -2.92
N VAL A 90 -1.20 20.57 -3.86
CA VAL A 90 -0.80 20.64 -5.25
C VAL A 90 -2.06 20.63 -6.11
N ALA A 91 -2.23 21.67 -6.94
CA ALA A 91 -3.39 21.81 -7.80
C ALA A 91 -3.54 20.59 -8.73
N GLY A 92 -4.76 20.05 -8.83
CA GLY A 92 -5.06 18.88 -9.65
C GLY A 92 -4.57 17.54 -9.08
N GLN A 93 -4.01 17.51 -7.86
CA GLN A 93 -3.61 16.28 -7.19
C GLN A 93 -4.46 16.01 -5.96
N THR A 94 -4.55 14.73 -5.59
CA THR A 94 -5.17 14.28 -4.34
C THR A 94 -4.18 13.37 -3.63
N HIS A 95 -3.95 13.65 -2.35
CA HIS A 95 -3.16 12.78 -1.49
C HIS A 95 -4.06 11.68 -0.92
N MET A 96 -3.70 10.42 -1.15
CA MET A 96 -4.34 9.28 -0.51
C MET A 96 -3.44 8.78 0.62
N ILE A 97 -3.92 8.93 1.86
CA ILE A 97 -3.24 8.41 3.05
C ILE A 97 -3.94 7.12 3.44
N TYR A 98 -3.17 6.05 3.62
CA TYR A 98 -3.65 4.77 4.11
C TYR A 98 -2.76 4.32 5.25
N THR A 99 -3.39 3.94 6.37
CA THR A 99 -2.74 3.33 7.52
C THR A 99 -3.55 2.13 7.94
N THR A 100 -2.87 1.08 8.38
CA THR A 100 -3.48 -0.09 9.02
C THR A 100 -2.92 -0.18 10.44
N ILE A 101 -3.77 -0.63 11.36
CA ILE A 101 -3.35 -1.12 12.68
C ILE A 101 -2.99 -2.61 12.57
#